data_AF-A0A090BW32-F1
#
_entry.id   AF-A0A090BW32-F1
#
_cell.length_a   1.000
_cell.length_b   1.000
_cell.length_c   1.000
_cell.angle_alpha   90.00
_cell.angle_beta   90.00
_cell.angle_gamma   90.00
#
_symmetry.space_group_name_H-M   'P 1'
#
loop_
_entity.id
_entity.type
_entity.pdbx_description
1 polymer ?
#
loop_
_entity_poly.entity_id
_entity_poly.type
_entity_poly.pdbx_seq_one_letter_code
_entity_poly.pdbx_strand_id
1 'polypeptide(L)'
;MGIVTRFTQAGSDARFTLYQAEIRPWLWQLTLTQNCRIFQNRSVPEIIKQVFNDLGFKDYRFSLIFPYDQRTYCVQYEETAFNFVSRLMEDEGLFYFFEHTEDKHILVIADDLVVHQPCPGIDKARFWQMSNETQPEDVITQCQFSQQMTTGEYAIDDFNFENPRLDLKNSIDALSFQKGSDLRIYEYPAGFEKLDQGQQKVTNRH
;
A
#
# COMPACT_ATOMS: atom_id res chain seq x y z
N MET A 1 10.82 -15.45 2.13
CA MET A 1 9.88 -16.47 2.65
C MET A 1 8.46 -16.19 2.19
N GLY A 2 7.64 -17.23 2.09
CA GLY A 2 6.23 -17.12 1.76
C GLY A 2 5.56 -18.50 1.80
N ILE A 3 4.31 -18.57 1.37
CA ILE A 3 3.50 -19.79 1.36
C ILE A 3 3.38 -20.26 -0.08
N VAL A 4 3.50 -21.57 -0.31
CA VAL A 4 3.26 -22.17 -1.62
C VAL A 4 1.75 -22.17 -1.90
N THR A 5 1.34 -21.38 -2.88
CA THR A 5 -0.07 -21.21 -3.27
C THR A 5 -0.46 -22.07 -4.45
N ARG A 6 0.52 -22.49 -5.25
CA ARG A 6 0.36 -23.44 -6.34
C ARG A 6 1.63 -24.27 -6.48
N PHE A 7 1.47 -25.58 -6.66
CA PHE A 7 2.56 -26.50 -6.92
C PHE A 7 2.22 -27.37 -8.13
N THR A 8 3.12 -27.45 -9.10
CA THR A 8 2.89 -28.16 -10.37
C THR A 8 4.10 -29.03 -10.69
N GLN A 9 3.88 -30.30 -11.00
CA GLN A 9 4.85 -31.13 -11.70
C GLN A 9 4.66 -30.88 -13.20
N ALA A 10 5.55 -30.07 -13.79
CA ALA A 10 5.40 -29.54 -15.14
C ALA A 10 5.87 -30.51 -16.25
N GLY A 11 6.55 -31.60 -15.88
CA GLY A 11 6.98 -32.66 -16.80
C GLY A 11 8.14 -33.47 -16.25
N SER A 12 8.43 -34.60 -16.87
CA SER A 12 9.57 -35.47 -16.54
C SER A 12 10.26 -35.93 -17.82
N ASP A 13 11.59 -35.93 -17.84
CA ASP A 13 12.39 -36.63 -18.84
C ASP A 13 13.06 -37.87 -18.21
N ALA A 14 13.94 -38.55 -18.96
CA ALA A 14 14.62 -39.75 -18.49
C ALA A 14 15.60 -39.52 -17.32
N ARG A 15 15.92 -38.27 -16.97
CA ARG A 15 16.93 -37.89 -15.96
C ARG A 15 16.37 -37.00 -14.85
N PHE A 16 15.43 -36.12 -15.16
CA PHE A 16 14.91 -35.11 -14.25
C PHE A 16 13.39 -34.99 -14.32
N THR A 17 12.82 -34.51 -13.21
CA THR A 17 11.41 -34.09 -13.14
C THR A 17 11.38 -32.61 -12.78
N LEU A 18 10.63 -31.84 -13.57
CA LEU A 18 10.47 -30.41 -13.38
C LEU A 18 9.30 -30.12 -12.43
N TYR A 19 9.59 -29.37 -11.37
CA TYR A 19 8.60 -28.85 -10.43
C TYR A 19 8.57 -27.32 -10.48
N GLN A 20 7.37 -26.75 -10.32
CA GLN A 20 7.14 -25.32 -10.23
C GLN A 20 6.33 -25.03 -8.97
N ALA A 21 6.75 -24.01 -8.20
CA ALA A 21 6.07 -23.55 -7.00
C ALA A 21 5.82 -22.03 -7.09
N GLU A 22 4.58 -21.59 -6.91
CA GLU A 22 4.22 -20.18 -6.76
C GLU A 22 4.19 -19.80 -5.28
N ILE A 23 5.07 -18.88 -4.87
CA ILE A 23 5.21 -18.42 -3.49
C ILE A 23 4.56 -17.04 -3.34
N ARG A 24 3.67 -16.88 -2.36
CA ARG A 24 3.00 -15.60 -2.03
C ARG A 24 3.06 -15.31 -0.52
N PRO A 25 2.96 -14.05 -0.08
CA PRO A 25 2.86 -13.74 1.35
C PRO A 25 1.55 -14.24 1.94
N TRP A 26 1.49 -14.31 3.28
CA TRP A 26 0.29 -14.74 4.00
C TRP A 26 -0.91 -13.83 3.67
N LEU A 27 -0.65 -12.54 3.43
CA LEU A 27 -1.65 -11.54 3.09
C LEU A 27 -2.47 -11.93 1.85
N TRP A 28 -1.90 -12.70 0.92
CA TRP A 28 -2.63 -13.19 -0.25
C TRP A 28 -3.82 -14.09 0.12
N GLN A 29 -3.76 -14.82 1.24
CA GLN A 29 -4.88 -15.68 1.66
C GLN A 29 -6.16 -14.87 1.94
N LEU A 30 -6.05 -13.57 2.21
CA LEU A 30 -7.21 -12.68 2.36
C LEU A 30 -8.00 -12.51 1.05
N THR A 31 -7.41 -12.85 -0.10
CA THR A 31 -8.13 -12.87 -1.40
C THR A 31 -9.09 -14.05 -1.52
N LEU A 32 -8.96 -15.06 -0.66
CA LEU A 32 -9.77 -16.29 -0.67
C LEU A 32 -10.98 -16.20 0.26
N THR A 33 -11.22 -15.06 0.88
CA THR A 33 -12.37 -14.83 1.77
C THR A 33 -13.05 -13.52 1.44
N GLN A 34 -14.38 -13.55 1.40
CA GLN A 34 -15.26 -12.42 1.07
C GLN A 34 -16.40 -12.39 2.07
N ASN A 35 -16.78 -11.19 2.54
CA ASN A 35 -17.80 -11.04 3.57
C ASN A 35 -18.51 -9.68 3.50
N CYS A 36 -19.61 -9.56 4.23
CA CYS A 36 -20.31 -8.31 4.50
C CYS A 36 -20.25 -8.02 6.00
N ARG A 37 -19.54 -6.97 6.41
CA ARG A 37 -19.28 -6.65 7.82
C ARG A 37 -19.36 -5.15 8.05
N ILE A 38 -19.83 -4.78 9.24
CA ILE A 38 -19.90 -3.40 9.70
C ILE A 38 -18.91 -3.22 10.85
N PHE A 39 -18.13 -2.16 10.78
CA PHE A 39 -17.23 -1.68 11.83
C PHE A 39 -17.69 -0.28 12.26
N GLN A 40 -17.81 -0.05 13.56
CA GLN A 40 -18.30 1.20 14.13
C GLN A 40 -17.33 1.73 15.16
N ASN A 41 -17.12 3.05 15.15
CA ASN A 41 -16.26 3.78 16.10
C ASN A 41 -14.87 3.16 16.23
N ARG A 42 -14.23 2.89 15.08
CA ARG A 42 -12.89 2.30 15.00
C ARG A 42 -12.04 3.03 14.00
N SER A 43 -10.76 3.19 14.30
CA SER A 43 -9.80 3.71 13.33
C SER A 43 -9.45 2.64 12.28
N VAL A 44 -8.92 3.05 11.14
CA VAL A 44 -8.51 2.11 10.08
C VAL A 44 -7.49 1.08 10.57
N PRO A 45 -6.41 1.44 11.29
CA PRO A 45 -5.49 0.45 11.85
C PRO A 45 -6.18 -0.56 12.77
N GLU A 46 -7.17 -0.14 13.57
CA GLU A 46 -7.94 -1.05 14.44
C GLU A 46 -8.80 -2.01 13.63
N ILE A 47 -9.45 -1.55 12.56
CA ILE A 47 -10.25 -2.37 11.66
C ILE A 47 -9.36 -3.43 10.98
N ILE A 48 -8.23 -3.01 10.41
CA ILE A 48 -7.26 -3.91 9.76
C ILE A 48 -6.77 -4.98 10.75
N LYS A 49 -6.39 -4.54 11.95
CA LYS A 49 -5.97 -5.44 13.04
C LYS A 49 -7.04 -6.46 13.40
N GLN A 50 -8.30 -6.03 13.48
CA GLN A 50 -9.43 -6.91 13.75
C GLN A 50 -9.61 -7.94 12.64
N VAL A 51 -9.59 -7.53 11.37
CA VAL A 51 -9.70 -8.44 10.21
C VAL A 51 -8.61 -9.52 10.24
N PHE A 52 -7.36 -9.13 10.52
CA PHE A 52 -6.25 -10.08 10.58
C PHE A 52 -6.40 -11.08 11.73
N ASN A 53 -6.77 -10.59 12.92
CA ASN A 53 -6.93 -11.44 14.11
C ASN A 53 -8.10 -12.41 13.98
N ASP A 54 -9.23 -11.97 13.42
CA ASP A 54 -10.41 -12.82 13.20
C ASP A 54 -10.09 -14.00 12.27
N LEU A 55 -9.16 -13.82 11.33
CA LEU A 55 -8.67 -14.85 10.41
C LEU A 55 -7.43 -15.60 10.93
N GLY A 56 -6.95 -15.28 12.12
CA GLY A 56 -5.85 -15.98 12.80
C GLY A 56 -4.44 -15.54 12.40
N PHE A 57 -4.29 -14.48 11.61
CA PHE A 57 -2.97 -13.97 11.22
C PHE A 57 -2.34 -13.14 12.36
N LYS A 58 -1.04 -13.34 12.60
CA LYS A 58 -0.31 -12.66 13.68
C LYS A 58 1.03 -12.06 13.24
N ASP A 59 1.54 -12.44 12.06
CA ASP A 59 2.83 -11.97 11.55
C ASP A 59 2.69 -10.62 10.85
N TYR A 60 2.32 -9.61 11.63
CA TYR A 60 2.26 -8.21 11.19
C TYR A 60 2.62 -7.25 12.32
N ARG A 61 3.06 -6.05 11.95
CA ARG A 61 3.28 -4.93 12.87
C ARG A 61 2.90 -3.60 12.21
N PHE A 62 2.48 -2.66 13.04
CA PHE A 62 2.21 -1.29 12.65
C PHE A 62 3.40 -0.41 13.04
N SER A 63 3.85 0.45 12.14
CA SER A 63 4.88 1.47 12.36
C SER A 63 4.31 2.80 11.90
N LEU A 64 3.45 3.37 12.74
CA LEU A 64 2.66 4.56 12.44
C LEU A 64 3.18 5.74 13.26
N ILE A 65 3.36 6.89 12.60
CA ILE A 65 3.76 8.15 13.21
C ILE A 65 2.54 9.05 13.46
N PHE A 66 1.54 8.97 12.58
CA PHE A 66 0.36 9.83 12.64
C PHE A 66 -0.79 9.20 13.45
N PRO A 67 -1.62 10.03 14.12
CA PRO A 67 -2.87 9.56 14.69
C PRO A 67 -3.92 9.30 13.60
N TYR A 68 -4.78 8.31 13.80
CA TYR A 68 -5.88 7.97 12.89
C TYR A 68 -7.22 8.16 13.58
N ASP A 69 -8.08 8.97 12.96
CA ASP A 69 -9.43 9.22 13.45
C ASP A 69 -10.28 7.95 13.42
N GLN A 70 -11.19 7.85 14.39
CA GLN A 70 -12.19 6.79 14.38
C GLN A 70 -13.27 7.09 13.35
N ARG A 71 -13.56 6.09 12.52
CA ARG A 71 -14.70 6.14 11.61
C ARG A 71 -15.96 5.74 12.39
N THR A 72 -16.96 6.62 12.40
CA THR A 72 -18.28 6.34 12.98
C THR A 72 -18.89 5.08 12.38
N TYR A 73 -18.72 4.91 11.07
CA TYR A 73 -19.28 3.79 10.31
C TYR A 73 -18.37 3.42 9.14
N CYS A 74 -17.99 2.14 9.05
CA CYS A 74 -17.19 1.59 7.96
C CYS A 74 -17.72 0.20 7.58
N VAL A 75 -17.88 -0.03 6.28
CA VAL A 75 -18.48 -1.27 5.76
C VAL A 75 -17.49 -1.98 4.85
N GLN A 76 -17.33 -3.28 5.08
CA GLN A 76 -16.87 -4.23 4.08
C GLN A 76 -18.11 -4.78 3.39
N TYR A 77 -18.31 -4.50 2.11
CA TYR A 77 -19.52 -4.91 1.38
C TYR A 77 -19.15 -5.71 0.14
N GLU A 78 -19.48 -7.01 0.15
CA GLU A 78 -19.29 -7.93 -0.97
C GLU A 78 -17.87 -7.90 -1.59
N GLU A 79 -16.86 -7.60 -0.78
CA GLU A 79 -15.47 -7.52 -1.20
C GLU A 79 -14.59 -8.48 -0.40
N THR A 80 -13.49 -8.92 -1.01
CA THR A 80 -12.53 -9.80 -0.32
C THR A 80 -11.90 -9.07 0.86
N ALA A 81 -11.47 -9.82 1.88
CA ALA A 81 -10.77 -9.20 3.01
C ALA A 81 -9.49 -8.48 2.55
N PHE A 82 -8.84 -8.95 1.48
CA PHE A 82 -7.70 -8.28 0.88
C PHE A 82 -8.09 -6.91 0.30
N ASN A 83 -9.11 -6.88 -0.57
CA ASN A 83 -9.56 -5.63 -1.21
C ASN A 83 -10.00 -4.60 -0.16
N PHE A 84 -10.72 -5.05 0.87
CA PHE A 84 -11.16 -4.18 1.96
C PHE A 84 -9.98 -3.57 2.71
N VAL A 85 -9.01 -4.38 3.11
CA VAL A 85 -7.82 -3.90 3.82
C VAL A 85 -6.98 -2.99 2.92
N SER A 86 -6.78 -3.35 1.65
CA SER A 86 -6.03 -2.55 0.68
C SER A 86 -6.66 -1.19 0.44
N ARG A 87 -7.97 -1.11 0.15
CA ARG A 87 -8.62 0.19 -0.09
C ARG A 87 -8.57 1.09 1.14
N LEU A 88 -8.67 0.52 2.34
CA LEU A 88 -8.57 1.29 3.57
C LEU A 88 -7.16 1.81 3.80
N MET A 89 -6.14 1.01 3.48
CA MET A 89 -4.76 1.46 3.53
C MET A 89 -4.51 2.60 2.53
N GLU A 90 -4.96 2.43 1.28
CA GLU A 90 -4.85 3.44 0.22
C GLU A 90 -5.58 4.75 0.60
N ASP A 91 -6.79 4.67 1.15
CA ASP A 91 -7.54 5.85 1.61
C ASP A 91 -6.80 6.66 2.70
N GLU A 92 -6.05 5.99 3.57
CA GLU A 92 -5.33 6.57 4.70
C GLU A 92 -3.85 6.87 4.40
N GLY A 93 -3.39 6.62 3.17
CA GLY A 93 -1.97 6.80 2.80
C GLY A 93 -1.03 5.76 3.44
N LEU A 94 -1.57 4.64 3.91
CA LEU A 94 -0.79 3.54 4.46
C LEU A 94 -0.18 2.72 3.32
N PHE A 95 1.09 2.37 3.45
CA PHE A 95 1.75 1.40 2.60
C PHE A 95 2.24 0.21 3.43
N TYR A 96 2.68 -0.84 2.75
CA TYR A 96 3.26 -1.98 3.43
C TYR A 96 4.40 -2.61 2.65
N PHE A 97 5.27 -3.31 3.39
CA PHE A 97 6.31 -4.17 2.85
C PHE A 97 6.46 -5.40 3.74
N PHE A 98 7.33 -6.33 3.35
CA PHE A 98 7.59 -7.56 4.11
C PHE A 98 9.03 -7.59 4.61
N GLU A 99 9.18 -7.88 5.90
CA GLU A 99 10.46 -8.26 6.49
C GLU A 99 10.56 -9.79 6.52
N HIS A 100 11.61 -10.33 5.93
CA HIS A 100 11.84 -11.78 5.91
C HIS A 100 12.90 -12.15 6.94
N THR A 101 12.55 -13.06 7.86
CA THR A 101 13.51 -13.78 8.70
C THR A 101 13.65 -15.21 8.20
N GLU A 102 14.49 -16.01 8.86
CA GLU A 102 14.69 -17.43 8.51
C GLU A 102 13.41 -18.27 8.69
N ASP A 103 12.57 -17.91 9.67
CA ASP A 103 11.40 -18.70 10.06
C ASP A 103 10.04 -18.08 9.68
N LYS A 104 9.98 -16.79 9.34
CA LYS A 104 8.72 -16.10 9.03
C LYS A 104 8.90 -14.88 8.13
N HIS A 105 7.80 -14.42 7.56
CA HIS A 105 7.70 -13.10 6.91
C HIS A 105 6.67 -12.24 7.64
N ILE A 106 7.08 -11.04 8.02
CA ILE A 106 6.27 -10.09 8.80
C ILE A 106 5.78 -9.01 7.86
N LEU A 107 4.47 -8.77 7.84
CA LEU A 107 3.88 -7.63 7.17
C LEU A 107 4.12 -6.36 8.00
N VAL A 108 4.81 -5.38 7.46
CA VAL A 108 5.01 -4.07 8.10
C VAL A 108 4.10 -3.07 7.43
N ILE A 109 3.13 -2.54 8.18
CA ILE A 109 2.24 -1.45 7.72
C ILE A 109 2.76 -0.14 8.28
N ALA A 110 2.97 0.86 7.42
CA ALA A 110 3.59 2.12 7.78
C ALA A 110 2.98 3.30 7.03
N ASP A 111 3.21 4.50 7.56
CA ASP A 111 2.75 5.79 7.03
C ASP A 111 3.91 6.76 6.72
N ASP A 112 5.15 6.38 7.02
CA ASP A 112 6.34 7.20 6.83
C ASP A 112 7.56 6.38 6.41
N LEU A 113 8.44 7.00 5.63
CA LEU A 113 9.64 6.38 5.10
C LEU A 113 10.68 6.00 6.16
N VAL A 114 10.63 6.60 7.36
CA VAL A 114 11.59 6.34 8.46
C VAL A 114 11.61 4.87 8.90
N VAL A 115 10.55 4.12 8.59
CA VAL A 115 10.46 2.68 8.86
C VAL A 115 11.51 1.88 8.08
N HIS A 116 11.92 2.35 6.91
CA HIS A 116 12.85 1.62 6.04
C HIS A 116 14.26 1.65 6.63
N GLN A 117 14.78 0.47 6.94
CA GLN A 117 16.15 0.31 7.38
C GLN A 117 17.07 0.07 6.18
N PRO A 118 18.32 0.58 6.21
CA PRO A 118 19.35 0.21 5.24
C PRO A 118 19.55 -1.31 5.18
N CYS A 119 19.92 -1.81 4.01
CA CYS A 119 20.25 -3.22 3.86
C CYS A 119 21.45 -3.59 4.77
N PRO A 120 21.32 -4.61 5.65
CA PRO A 120 22.43 -5.01 6.50
C PRO A 120 23.66 -5.40 5.68
N GLY A 121 24.81 -4.78 5.96
CA GLY A 121 26.07 -5.05 5.28
C GLY A 121 26.22 -4.40 3.89
N ILE A 122 25.20 -3.68 3.40
CA ILE A 122 25.26 -2.94 2.13
C ILE A 122 24.67 -1.55 2.33
N ASP A 123 25.54 -0.62 2.71
CA ASP A 123 25.24 0.80 2.90
C ASP A 123 25.28 1.60 1.58
N LYS A 124 26.06 1.14 0.59
CA LYS A 124 26.12 1.73 -0.76
C LYS A 124 26.14 0.66 -1.83
N ALA A 125 25.23 0.77 -2.81
CA ALA A 125 25.24 -0.09 -3.98
C ALA A 125 26.27 0.40 -5.01
N ARG A 126 26.98 -0.54 -5.65
CA ARG A 126 27.92 -0.25 -6.75
C ARG A 126 27.19 -0.24 -8.08
N PHE A 127 27.46 0.74 -8.92
CA PHE A 127 26.96 0.77 -10.31
C PHE A 127 28.08 0.34 -11.26
N TRP A 128 27.85 -0.74 -12.00
CA TRP A 128 28.77 -1.26 -13.01
C TRP A 128 28.40 -0.71 -14.38
N GLN A 129 29.27 0.15 -14.92
CA GLN A 129 29.19 0.56 -16.32
C GLN A 129 29.80 -0.53 -17.19
N MET A 130 29.08 -0.97 -18.23
CA MET A 130 29.54 -2.01 -19.14
C MET A 130 30.98 -1.75 -19.61
N SER A 131 31.85 -2.73 -19.37
CA SER A 131 33.25 -2.71 -19.77
C SER A 131 33.62 -4.09 -20.35
N ASN A 132 34.85 -4.23 -20.85
CA ASN A 132 35.37 -5.51 -21.35
C ASN A 132 35.84 -6.44 -20.22
N GLU A 133 35.64 -6.06 -18.96
CA GLU A 133 36.01 -6.84 -17.79
C GLU A 133 34.87 -7.78 -17.36
N THR A 134 35.21 -8.84 -16.64
CA THR A 134 34.21 -9.74 -16.03
C THR A 134 33.36 -8.95 -15.04
N GLN A 135 32.03 -9.04 -15.19
CA GLN A 135 31.08 -8.39 -14.31
C GLN A 135 31.29 -8.86 -12.85
N PRO A 136 31.47 -7.94 -11.88
CA PRO A 136 31.51 -8.28 -10.47
C PRO A 136 30.14 -8.76 -9.95
N GLU A 137 30.14 -9.55 -8.87
CA GLU A 137 28.92 -9.85 -8.11
C GLU A 137 28.40 -8.59 -7.38
N ASP A 138 27.11 -8.55 -7.05
CA ASP A 138 26.46 -7.47 -6.30
C ASP A 138 26.69 -6.06 -6.87
N VAL A 139 26.33 -5.88 -8.14
CA VAL A 139 26.38 -4.58 -8.83
C VAL A 139 25.07 -4.28 -9.54
N ILE A 140 24.69 -3.00 -9.55
CA ILE A 140 23.62 -2.48 -10.40
C ILE A 140 24.19 -2.34 -11.81
N THR A 141 23.58 -2.99 -12.79
CA THR A 141 24.06 -3.02 -14.19
C THR A 141 23.36 -2.01 -15.10
N GLN A 142 22.18 -1.53 -14.70
CA GLN A 142 21.38 -0.61 -15.49
C GLN A 142 20.66 0.39 -14.57
N CYS A 143 20.61 1.65 -15.01
CA CYS A 143 19.84 2.71 -14.37
C CYS A 143 19.05 3.43 -15.47
N GLN A 144 17.74 3.57 -15.28
CA GLN A 144 16.84 4.26 -16.20
C GLN A 144 16.08 5.34 -15.45
N PHE A 145 16.04 6.54 -16.01
CA PHE A 145 15.23 7.64 -15.52
C PHE A 145 14.01 7.81 -16.43
N SER A 146 12.82 7.92 -15.84
CA SER A 146 11.57 8.12 -16.58
C SER A 146 10.75 9.22 -15.90
N GLN A 147 10.06 10.02 -16.70
CA GLN A 147 9.16 11.08 -16.27
C GLN A 147 7.87 10.98 -17.06
N GLN A 148 6.74 11.23 -16.41
CA GLN A 148 5.42 11.19 -17.02
C GLN A 148 4.63 12.42 -16.58
N MET A 149 3.75 12.91 -17.47
CA MET A 149 2.80 13.98 -17.15
C MET A 149 1.72 13.46 -16.19
N THR A 150 1.44 14.24 -15.14
CA THR A 150 0.40 13.98 -14.14
C THR A 150 -0.64 15.13 -14.13
N THR A 151 -1.71 14.98 -13.34
CA THR A 151 -2.68 16.08 -13.13
C THR A 151 -1.99 17.28 -12.49
N GLY A 152 -2.45 18.50 -12.80
CA GLY A 152 -1.93 19.75 -12.24
C GLY A 152 -2.56 20.13 -10.90
N GLU A 153 -3.78 19.66 -10.63
CA GLU A 153 -4.49 19.86 -9.36
C GLU A 153 -5.28 18.59 -9.00
N TYR A 154 -5.33 18.27 -7.72
CA TYR A 154 -6.28 17.31 -7.16
C TYR A 154 -7.15 18.03 -6.13
N ALA A 155 -8.47 18.05 -6.36
CA ALA A 155 -9.44 18.75 -5.55
C ALA A 155 -10.53 17.79 -5.06
N ILE A 156 -10.93 17.92 -3.81
CA ILE A 156 -12.01 17.13 -3.21
C ILE A 156 -12.97 18.03 -2.45
N ASP A 157 -14.20 17.56 -2.28
CA ASP A 157 -15.23 18.27 -1.55
C ASP A 157 -16.22 17.28 -0.91
N ASP A 158 -16.96 17.74 0.09
CA ASP A 158 -18.00 16.95 0.76
C ASP A 158 -19.07 17.85 1.39
N PHE A 159 -20.12 17.27 1.94
CA PHE A 159 -21.20 17.98 2.60
C PHE A 159 -21.44 17.46 4.03
N ASN A 160 -21.32 18.35 5.01
CA ASN A 160 -21.67 18.07 6.39
C ASN A 160 -23.06 18.64 6.72
N PHE A 161 -24.04 17.77 6.95
CA PHE A 161 -25.42 18.19 7.27
C PHE A 161 -25.56 18.82 8.67
N GLU A 162 -24.66 18.52 9.61
CA GLU A 162 -24.65 19.14 10.93
C GLU A 162 -24.13 20.58 10.85
N ASN A 163 -23.22 20.86 9.89
CA ASN A 163 -22.68 22.18 9.62
C ASN A 163 -22.79 22.58 8.13
N PRO A 164 -23.99 22.84 7.58
CA PRO A 164 -24.20 23.03 6.13
C PRO A 164 -23.49 24.23 5.50
N ARG A 165 -22.97 25.16 6.32
CA ARG A 165 -22.24 26.36 5.85
C ARG A 165 -20.72 26.16 5.83
N LEU A 166 -20.23 25.04 6.34
CA LEU A 166 -18.81 24.74 6.34
C LEU A 166 -18.36 24.44 4.91
N ASP A 167 -17.42 25.23 4.39
CA ASP A 167 -16.76 24.93 3.12
C ASP A 167 -15.75 23.81 3.37
N LEU A 168 -16.02 22.65 2.78
CA LEU A 168 -15.20 21.44 2.91
C LEU A 168 -14.27 21.23 1.72
N LYS A 169 -14.29 22.15 0.76
CA LYS A 169 -13.45 22.05 -0.43
C LYS A 169 -11.97 22.15 -0.05
N ASN A 170 -11.20 21.15 -0.47
CA ASN A 170 -9.75 21.12 -0.33
C ASN A 170 -9.12 20.83 -1.69
N SER A 171 -7.97 21.44 -1.98
CA SER A 171 -7.18 21.06 -3.16
C SER A 171 -5.69 21.23 -2.92
N ILE A 172 -4.90 20.50 -3.72
CA ILE A 172 -3.45 20.59 -3.76
C ILE A 172 -3.00 20.69 -5.22
N ASP A 173 -2.08 21.62 -5.46
CA ASP A 173 -1.39 21.71 -6.74
C ASP A 173 -0.34 20.62 -6.84
N ALA A 174 -0.22 20.01 -8.01
CA ALA A 174 0.76 18.98 -8.20
C ALA A 174 2.19 19.52 -8.22
N LEU A 175 3.10 18.73 -7.63
CA LEU A 175 4.56 18.92 -7.70
C LEU A 175 5.09 18.65 -9.12
N SER A 176 4.56 19.36 -10.12
CA SER A 176 5.03 19.27 -11.50
C SER A 176 6.06 20.35 -11.79
N PHE A 177 7.05 20.01 -12.61
CA PHE A 177 8.08 20.95 -13.07
C PHE A 177 7.52 22.02 -14.04
N GLN A 178 6.30 21.84 -14.55
CA GLN A 178 5.64 22.79 -15.45
C GLN A 178 4.40 23.39 -14.78
N LYS A 179 4.58 24.60 -14.23
CA LYS A 179 3.48 25.44 -13.76
C LYS A 179 2.48 25.69 -14.91
N GLY A 180 1.19 25.44 -14.68
CA GLY A 180 0.11 25.93 -15.54
C GLY A 180 -0.59 24.91 -16.44
N SER A 181 -0.69 23.63 -16.04
CA SER A 181 -1.67 22.75 -16.69
C SER A 181 -3.05 22.94 -16.04
N ASP A 182 -4.07 23.29 -16.82
CA ASP A 182 -5.47 23.34 -16.36
C ASP A 182 -6.08 21.95 -16.10
N LEU A 183 -5.27 20.89 -16.17
CA LEU A 183 -5.68 19.52 -15.93
C LEU A 183 -5.89 19.34 -14.42
N ARG A 184 -7.13 19.11 -14.03
CA ARG A 184 -7.49 18.86 -12.63
C ARG A 184 -8.35 17.61 -12.50
N ILE A 185 -8.19 16.93 -11.38
CA ILE A 185 -9.12 15.90 -10.92
C ILE A 185 -9.96 16.50 -9.80
N TYR A 186 -11.27 16.30 -9.87
CA TYR A 186 -12.22 16.71 -8.84
C TYR A 186 -13.06 15.52 -8.40
N GLU A 187 -13.20 15.31 -7.09
CA GLU A 187 -13.97 14.21 -6.51
C GLU A 187 -15.01 14.72 -5.49
N TYR A 188 -16.24 14.23 -5.64
CA TYR A 188 -17.35 14.44 -4.72
C TYR A 188 -18.34 13.24 -4.81
N PRO A 189 -18.83 12.69 -3.70
CA PRO A 189 -18.40 12.96 -2.32
C PRO A 189 -17.07 12.28 -2.01
N ALA A 190 -16.23 12.94 -1.22
CA ALA A 190 -14.90 12.42 -0.88
C ALA A 190 -14.80 11.77 0.50
N GLY A 191 -15.90 11.61 1.24
CA GLY A 191 -16.03 10.81 2.44
C GLY A 191 -15.31 11.39 3.67
N PHE A 192 -15.52 12.67 3.97
CA PHE A 192 -15.00 13.33 5.18
C PHE A 192 -15.98 14.39 5.70
N GLU A 193 -15.92 14.67 7.01
CA GLU A 193 -16.87 15.60 7.66
C GLU A 193 -16.19 16.87 8.20
N LYS A 194 -14.85 16.86 8.26
CA LYS A 194 -14.01 17.94 8.79
C LYS A 194 -12.96 18.39 7.77
N LEU A 195 -12.58 19.66 7.81
CA LEU A 195 -11.66 20.25 6.86
C LEU A 195 -10.25 19.62 6.91
N ASP A 196 -9.76 19.36 8.12
CA ASP A 196 -8.50 18.73 8.45
C ASP A 196 -8.38 17.30 7.89
N GLN A 197 -9.48 16.55 7.90
CA GLN A 197 -9.54 15.23 7.24
C GLN A 197 -9.44 15.37 5.72
N GLY A 198 -10.09 16.37 5.14
CA GLY A 198 -9.99 16.70 3.72
C GLY A 198 -8.56 17.04 3.30
N GLN A 199 -7.86 17.87 4.07
CA GLN A 199 -6.46 18.24 3.81
C GLN A 199 -5.53 17.02 3.78
N GLN A 200 -5.67 16.13 4.77
CA GLN A 200 -4.90 14.89 4.81
C GLN A 200 -5.21 14.00 3.61
N LYS A 201 -6.50 13.85 3.27
CA LYS A 201 -6.93 12.97 2.17
C LYS A 201 -6.46 13.44 0.80
N VAL A 202 -6.48 14.76 0.54
CA VAL A 202 -5.89 15.34 -0.67
C VAL A 202 -4.39 15.05 -0.73
N THR A 203 -3.69 15.17 0.40
CA THR A 203 -2.24 14.92 0.49
C THR A 203 -1.90 13.45 0.23
N ASN A 204 -2.71 12.51 0.72
CA ASN A 204 -2.50 11.07 0.52
C ASN A 204 -2.74 10.62 -0.93
N ARG A 205 -3.57 11.36 -1.69
CA ARG A 205 -3.96 11.03 -3.07
C ARG A 205 -3.17 11.79 -4.14
N HIS A 206 -2.32 12.72 -3.70
CA HIS A 206 -1.42 13.49 -4.56
C HIS A 206 -0.16 12.67 -4.91
#